data_AF-A0A4S4K899-F1
#
_entry.id   AF-A0A4S4K899-F1
#
_cell.length_a   1.000
_cell.length_b   1.000
_cell.length_c   1.000
_cell.angle_alpha   90.00
_cell.angle_beta   90.00
_cell.angle_gamma   90.00
#
_symmetry.space_group_name_H-M   'P 1'
#
loop_
_entity.id
_entity.type
_entity.pdbx_description
1 polymer ?
#
loop_
_entity_poly.entity_id
_entity_poly.type
_entity_poly.pdbx_seq_one_letter_code
_entity_poly.pdbx_strand_id
1 'polypeptide(L)'
;MTEGSSNVKEVDGCTCGSCIDGWLSPRMKERLEVPTRTGEADFLHFISTSLLEDLDDLPDGEAIPEWCVAANASLHYIPLDLADKITPAFYRGYALVLETILQMLLLESEKAKLTLPTLTGVFTQIDEILASTEPDSDGPKRSPSEEADAQAIRAFFAGGGKIEFGLEAVVDRALEKSPEGSEYRRKAEYQQEEAEFEKEVQALPSCAHDLDFDLVRKSIGLVAEKTGPHWFFLTDDEEDDDEDEDDDEADALYEGQQASDHGKYFRPLLDIC
;
A
#
# COMPACT_ATOMS: atom_id res chain seq x y z
N MET A 1 18.74 -29.37 31.79
CA MET A 1 18.17 -29.60 30.44
C MET A 1 16.67 -29.56 30.62
N THR A 2 16.07 -28.39 30.48
CA THR A 2 14.63 -28.19 30.61
C THR A 2 14.15 -27.60 29.31
N GLU A 3 13.44 -28.42 28.55
CA GLU A 3 12.78 -28.10 27.29
C GLU A 3 11.79 -26.96 27.53
N GLY A 4 12.05 -25.82 26.90
CA GLY A 4 11.08 -24.74 26.79
C GLY A 4 10.16 -25.05 25.61
N SER A 5 9.02 -25.67 25.89
CA SER A 5 7.95 -25.86 24.92
C SER A 5 7.35 -24.49 24.58
N SER A 6 7.85 -23.87 23.53
CA SER A 6 7.22 -22.73 22.87
C SER A 6 5.93 -23.23 22.22
N ASN A 7 4.80 -22.74 22.73
CA ASN A 7 3.46 -23.08 22.27
C ASN A 7 3.21 -22.40 20.91
N VAL A 8 3.85 -22.91 19.85
CA VAL A 8 3.55 -22.52 18.47
C VAL A 8 2.18 -23.13 18.17
N LYS A 9 1.18 -22.29 17.88
CA LYS A 9 -0.09 -22.77 17.36
C LYS A 9 0.22 -23.38 15.99
N GLU A 10 0.36 -24.70 15.91
CA GLU A 10 0.44 -25.39 14.63
C GLU A 10 -0.88 -25.16 13.89
N VAL A 11 -0.83 -24.35 12.84
CA VAL A 11 -1.88 -24.33 11.84
C VAL A 11 -1.57 -25.48 10.88
N ASP A 12 -2.52 -26.40 10.71
CA ASP A 12 -2.40 -27.54 9.79
C ASP A 12 -1.98 -27.02 8.40
N GLY A 13 -0.84 -27.48 7.88
CA GLY A 13 -0.34 -27.11 6.55
C GLY A 13 1.05 -26.49 6.51
N CYS A 14 1.58 -25.98 7.62
CA CYS A 14 2.94 -25.43 7.65
C CYS A 14 3.99 -26.51 7.31
N THR A 15 4.83 -26.24 6.30
CA THR A 15 5.89 -27.18 5.87
C THR A 15 7.30 -26.70 6.20
N CYS A 16 7.48 -25.43 6.56
CA CYS A 16 8.80 -24.84 6.81
C CYS A 16 9.23 -24.84 8.28
N GLY A 17 8.28 -24.97 9.22
CA GLY A 17 8.54 -24.88 10.67
C GLY A 17 8.90 -23.48 11.19
N SER A 18 8.95 -22.49 10.30
CA SER A 18 9.37 -21.10 10.59
C SER A 18 8.25 -20.08 10.37
N CYS A 19 7.00 -20.53 10.23
CA CYS A 19 5.86 -19.61 10.11
C CYS A 19 5.66 -18.81 11.39
N ILE A 20 5.49 -17.50 11.25
CA ILE A 20 5.16 -16.57 12.33
C ILE A 20 3.72 -16.82 12.74
N ASP A 21 3.50 -16.94 14.06
CA ASP A 21 2.24 -17.37 14.67
C ASP A 21 1.67 -18.68 14.08
N GLY A 22 2.53 -19.48 13.43
CA GLY A 22 2.19 -20.76 12.82
C GLY A 22 1.52 -20.69 11.45
N TRP A 23 1.23 -19.50 10.91
CA TRP A 23 0.52 -19.35 9.63
C TRP A 23 1.26 -18.48 8.62
N LEU A 24 1.87 -17.37 9.02
CA LEU A 24 2.52 -16.44 8.09
C LEU A 24 3.93 -16.94 7.75
N SER A 25 4.15 -17.43 6.53
CA SER A 25 5.50 -17.85 6.14
C SER A 25 6.46 -16.66 6.04
N PRO A 26 7.78 -16.87 6.19
CA PRO A 26 8.76 -15.80 6.02
C PRO A 26 8.65 -15.12 4.66
N ARG A 27 8.52 -15.88 3.57
CA ARG A 27 8.36 -15.33 2.21
C ARG A 27 7.06 -14.53 2.06
N MET A 28 5.95 -14.98 2.65
CA MET A 28 4.70 -14.23 2.63
C MET A 28 4.81 -12.94 3.47
N LYS A 29 5.50 -12.96 4.62
CA LYS A 29 5.78 -11.73 5.38
C LYS A 29 6.52 -10.72 4.51
N GLU A 30 7.60 -11.16 3.84
CA GLU A 30 8.33 -10.30 2.92
C GLU A 30 7.39 -9.70 1.86
N ARG A 31 6.56 -10.49 1.17
CA ARG A 31 5.59 -9.95 0.18
C ARG A 31 4.70 -8.82 0.72
N LEU A 32 4.30 -8.90 1.99
CA LEU A 32 3.49 -7.87 2.64
C LEU A 32 4.32 -6.65 3.07
N GLU A 33 5.59 -6.86 3.44
CA GLU A 33 6.48 -5.90 4.11
C GLU A 33 7.46 -5.15 3.21
N VAL A 34 8.26 -5.85 2.37
CA VAL A 34 9.72 -5.59 2.24
C VAL A 34 10.11 -4.12 2.01
N PRO A 35 11.17 -3.63 2.70
CA PRO A 35 11.83 -2.34 2.44
C PRO A 35 12.67 -2.23 1.15
N THR A 36 12.63 -3.22 0.24
CA THR A 36 13.24 -3.14 -1.10
C THR A 36 12.14 -3.15 -2.16
N ARG A 37 11.97 -2.02 -2.87
CA ARG A 37 11.22 -1.72 -4.12
C ARG A 37 9.83 -2.33 -4.41
N THR A 38 9.37 -3.40 -3.76
CA THR A 38 8.21 -4.20 -4.16
C THR A 38 7.30 -4.66 -3.01
N GLY A 39 7.63 -4.36 -1.74
CA GLY A 39 6.75 -4.64 -0.60
C GLY A 39 5.51 -3.75 -0.60
N GLU A 40 4.32 -4.32 -0.47
CA GLU A 40 3.09 -3.55 -0.70
C GLU A 40 2.74 -2.59 0.43
N ALA A 41 3.04 -2.91 1.70
CA ALA A 41 2.84 -1.96 2.79
C ALA A 41 3.75 -0.73 2.67
N ASP A 42 5.02 -0.93 2.30
CA ASP A 42 5.98 0.17 2.10
C ASP A 42 5.62 1.03 0.88
N PHE A 43 5.28 0.39 -0.24
CA PHE A 43 4.80 1.09 -1.44
C PHE A 43 3.55 1.92 -1.16
N LEU A 44 2.54 1.34 -0.50
CA LEU A 44 1.30 2.03 -0.15
C LEU A 44 1.55 3.20 0.79
N HIS A 45 2.42 3.03 1.79
CA HIS A 45 2.84 4.12 2.67
C HIS A 45 3.55 5.23 1.88
N PHE A 46 4.47 4.88 0.99
CA PHE A 46 5.22 5.83 0.16
C PHE A 46 4.30 6.68 -0.72
N ILE A 47 3.42 6.06 -1.52
CA ILE A 47 2.48 6.81 -2.37
C ILE A 47 1.46 7.60 -1.54
N SER A 48 1.19 7.17 -0.31
CA SER A 48 0.30 7.90 0.59
C SER A 48 0.95 9.17 1.12
N THR A 49 2.21 9.07 1.53
CA THR A 49 3.01 10.21 1.99
C THR A 49 3.23 11.21 0.86
N SER A 50 3.56 10.73 -0.34
CA SER A 50 3.73 11.60 -1.51
C SER A 50 2.46 12.39 -1.83
N LEU A 51 1.29 11.75 -1.86
CA LEU A 51 0.05 12.47 -2.12
C LEU A 51 -0.30 13.45 -1.00
N LEU A 52 0.07 13.17 0.26
CA LEU A 52 -0.15 14.15 1.34
C LEU A 52 0.65 15.44 1.15
N GLU A 53 1.87 15.35 0.61
CA GLU A 53 2.67 16.53 0.26
C GLU A 53 1.99 17.37 -0.83
N ASP A 54 1.41 16.71 -1.84
CA ASP A 54 0.66 17.40 -2.92
C ASP A 54 -0.65 18.05 -2.43
N LEU A 55 -1.19 17.58 -1.30
CA LEU A 55 -2.44 18.06 -0.71
C LEU A 55 -2.27 19.18 0.32
N ASP A 56 -1.04 19.60 0.63
CA ASP A 56 -0.77 20.61 1.68
C ASP A 56 -1.47 21.97 1.42
N ASP A 57 -1.76 22.29 0.15
CA ASP A 57 -2.49 23.51 -0.25
C ASP A 57 -4.02 23.33 -0.28
N LEU A 58 -4.53 22.10 -0.18
CA LEU A 58 -5.97 21.82 -0.18
C LEU A 58 -6.55 22.02 1.23
N PRO A 59 -7.67 22.76 1.39
CA PRO A 59 -8.29 22.91 2.71
C PRO A 59 -8.73 21.57 3.31
N ASP A 60 -8.49 21.36 4.60
CA ASP A 60 -8.81 20.12 5.34
C ASP A 60 -10.27 19.63 5.22
N GLY A 61 -11.20 20.54 4.91
CA GLY A 61 -12.62 20.26 4.77
C GLY A 61 -13.11 20.04 3.34
N GLU A 62 -12.23 20.20 2.34
CA GLU A 62 -12.56 19.96 0.94
C GLU A 62 -12.23 18.52 0.55
N ALA A 63 -13.12 17.88 -0.19
CA ALA A 63 -12.86 16.53 -0.68
C ALA A 63 -11.72 16.57 -1.70
N ILE A 64 -10.82 15.59 -1.61
CA ILE A 64 -9.76 15.36 -2.58
C ILE A 64 -10.41 15.13 -3.95
N PRO A 65 -9.88 15.74 -5.03
CA PRO A 65 -10.43 15.55 -6.37
C PRO A 65 -10.49 14.07 -6.77
N GLU A 66 -11.57 13.68 -7.45
CA GLU A 66 -11.82 12.30 -7.88
C GLU A 66 -10.65 11.69 -8.68
N TRP A 67 -10.01 12.49 -9.54
CA TRP A 67 -8.85 12.05 -10.32
C TRP A 67 -7.64 11.72 -9.44
N CYS A 68 -7.44 12.40 -8.31
CA CYS A 68 -6.38 12.04 -7.35
C CYS A 68 -6.71 10.70 -6.66
N VAL A 69 -7.99 10.49 -6.33
CA VAL A 69 -8.49 9.24 -5.73
C VAL A 69 -8.31 8.07 -6.70
N ALA A 70 -8.64 8.27 -7.98
CA ALA A 70 -8.47 7.29 -9.04
C ALA A 70 -6.99 7.00 -9.34
N ALA A 71 -6.11 8.01 -9.31
CA ALA A 71 -4.68 7.83 -9.60
C ALA A 71 -3.92 7.15 -8.44
N ASN A 72 -4.38 7.29 -7.19
CA ASN A 72 -3.67 6.74 -6.04
C ASN A 72 -4.18 5.37 -5.64
N ALA A 73 -3.37 4.34 -5.88
CA ALA A 73 -3.76 2.96 -5.64
C ALA A 73 -4.04 2.62 -4.15
N SER A 74 -3.57 3.43 -3.20
CA SER A 74 -3.92 3.25 -1.78
C SER A 74 -5.40 3.53 -1.51
N LEU A 75 -6.00 4.46 -2.27
CA LEU A 75 -7.39 4.89 -2.11
C LEU A 75 -8.39 3.96 -2.79
N HIS A 76 -7.91 3.06 -3.65
CA HIS A 76 -8.76 2.14 -4.41
C HIS A 76 -9.61 1.22 -3.52
N TYR A 77 -9.23 1.03 -2.27
CA TYR A 77 -9.91 0.16 -1.31
C TYR A 77 -10.91 0.90 -0.40
N ILE A 78 -11.09 2.21 -0.60
CA ILE A 78 -12.12 2.99 0.08
C ILE A 78 -13.41 2.96 -0.77
N PRO A 79 -14.55 2.56 -0.19
CA PRO A 79 -15.84 2.54 -0.89
C PRO A 79 -16.24 3.87 -1.55
N LEU A 80 -16.87 3.80 -2.72
CA LEU A 80 -17.34 4.96 -3.49
C LEU A 80 -18.33 5.85 -2.72
N ASP A 81 -19.09 5.28 -1.77
CA ASP A 81 -20.04 6.04 -0.93
C ASP A 81 -19.35 6.89 0.15
N LEU A 82 -18.03 6.83 0.25
CA LEU A 82 -17.20 7.70 1.07
C LEU A 82 -16.44 8.76 0.25
N ALA A 83 -16.58 8.79 -1.07
CA ALA A 83 -15.81 9.67 -1.97
C ALA A 83 -15.86 11.16 -1.56
N ASP A 84 -17.03 11.65 -1.16
CA ASP A 84 -17.26 13.03 -0.72
C ASP A 84 -16.68 13.35 0.67
N LYS A 85 -16.21 12.33 1.39
CA LYS A 85 -15.62 12.43 2.74
C LYS A 85 -14.11 12.25 2.73
N ILE A 86 -13.50 11.91 1.60
CA ILE A 86 -12.06 11.76 1.47
C ILE A 86 -11.42 13.15 1.41
N THR A 87 -11.31 13.84 2.55
CA THR A 87 -10.60 15.13 2.67
C THR A 87 -9.12 14.91 3.03
N PRO A 88 -8.23 15.94 2.98
CA PRO A 88 -6.86 15.81 3.45
C PRO A 88 -6.73 15.27 4.87
N ALA A 89 -7.61 15.70 5.79
CA ALA A 89 -7.63 15.20 7.17
C ALA A 89 -8.05 13.73 7.26
N PHE A 90 -9.06 13.31 6.48
CA PHE A 90 -9.43 11.90 6.37
C PHE A 90 -8.25 11.07 5.83
N TYR A 91 -7.63 11.55 4.76
CA TYR A 91 -6.55 10.82 4.09
C TYR A 91 -5.29 10.73 4.93
N ARG A 92 -4.94 11.79 5.68
CA ARG A 92 -3.84 11.74 6.65
C ARG A 92 -4.08 10.68 7.71
N GLY A 93 -5.31 10.55 8.21
CA GLY A 93 -5.67 9.47 9.14
C GLY A 93 -5.56 8.09 8.51
N TYR A 94 -5.94 7.93 7.24
CA TYR A 94 -5.75 6.68 6.49
C TYR A 94 -4.27 6.33 6.28
N ALA A 95 -3.44 7.31 5.93
CA ALA A 95 -1.99 7.12 5.79
C ALA A 95 -1.35 6.65 7.11
N LEU A 96 -1.79 7.19 8.26
CA LEU A 96 -1.34 6.72 9.58
C LEU A 96 -1.75 5.27 9.89
N VAL A 97 -2.88 4.79 9.35
CA VAL A 97 -3.25 3.37 9.44
C VAL A 97 -2.28 2.51 8.62
N LEU A 98 -1.96 2.92 7.40
CA LEU A 98 -0.98 2.23 6.54
C LEU A 98 0.42 2.23 7.18
N GLU A 99 0.84 3.35 7.76
CA GLU A 99 2.08 3.45 8.53
C GLU A 99 2.08 2.49 9.72
N THR A 100 0.99 2.42 10.48
CA THR A 100 0.87 1.49 11.60
C THR A 100 1.03 0.03 11.13
N ILE A 101 0.40 -0.34 10.00
CA ILE A 101 0.51 -1.67 9.40
C ILE A 101 1.97 -1.95 9.00
N LEU A 102 2.62 -1.02 8.30
CA LEU A 102 4.00 -1.13 7.87
C LEU A 102 4.95 -1.29 9.07
N GLN A 103 4.82 -0.43 10.08
CA GLN A 103 5.64 -0.49 11.29
C GLN A 103 5.50 -1.85 11.99
N MET A 104 4.29 -2.41 12.06
CA MET A 104 4.06 -3.74 12.65
C MET A 104 4.74 -4.86 11.85
N LEU A 105 4.80 -4.75 10.52
CA LEU A 105 5.50 -5.71 9.65
C LEU A 105 7.02 -5.61 9.79
N LEU A 106 7.56 -4.40 9.94
CA LEU A 106 9.00 -4.12 10.09
C LEU A 106 9.58 -4.53 11.45
N LEU A 107 8.74 -4.80 12.46
CA LEU A 107 9.24 -5.23 13.77
C LEU A 107 9.89 -6.62 13.67
N GLU A 108 11.22 -6.66 13.77
CA GLU A 108 11.95 -7.92 13.86
C GLU A 108 11.76 -8.58 15.24
N SER A 109 11.42 -9.87 15.23
CA SER A 109 11.24 -10.67 16.43
C SER A 109 12.58 -11.25 16.91
N GLU A 110 13.26 -10.58 17.85
CA GLU A 110 14.32 -11.26 18.62
C GLU A 110 13.85 -11.77 19.99
N LYS A 111 12.96 -11.06 20.71
CA LYS A 111 12.51 -11.45 22.07
C LYS A 111 11.11 -10.97 22.51
N ALA A 112 10.38 -10.23 21.67
CA ALA A 112 9.03 -9.77 21.96
C ALA A 112 8.03 -10.51 21.07
N LYS A 113 6.85 -10.78 21.61
CA LYS A 113 5.71 -11.36 20.89
C LYS A 113 5.47 -10.50 19.64
N LEU A 114 5.84 -11.00 18.47
CA LEU A 114 5.65 -10.28 17.21
C LEU A 114 4.17 -9.98 17.05
N THR A 115 3.81 -8.70 17.01
CA THR A 115 2.42 -8.31 16.80
C THR A 115 2.21 -8.21 15.30
N LEU A 116 1.68 -9.26 14.69
CA LEU A 116 1.28 -9.22 13.29
C LEU A 116 0.15 -8.19 13.09
N PRO A 117 0.06 -7.54 11.91
CA PRO A 117 -0.95 -6.53 11.59
C PRO A 117 -2.34 -7.18 11.41
N THR A 118 -2.85 -7.79 12.46
CA THR A 118 -4.24 -8.24 12.56
C THR A 118 -5.13 -7.03 12.81
N LEU A 119 -6.40 -7.11 12.45
CA LEU A 119 -7.40 -6.06 12.73
C LEU A 119 -7.37 -5.64 14.20
N THR A 120 -7.33 -6.60 15.12
CA THR A 120 -7.22 -6.33 16.56
C THR A 120 -5.88 -5.71 16.94
N GLY A 121 -4.78 -6.15 16.34
CA GLY A 121 -3.44 -5.63 16.60
C GLY A 121 -3.32 -4.17 16.16
N VAL A 122 -3.71 -3.85 14.93
CA VAL A 122 -3.70 -2.49 14.39
C VAL A 122 -4.65 -1.59 15.19
N PHE A 123 -5.85 -2.08 15.51
CA PHE A 123 -6.79 -1.36 16.37
C PHE A 123 -6.18 -1.04 17.74
N THR A 124 -5.48 -1.98 18.36
CA THR A 124 -4.81 -1.76 19.66
C THR A 124 -3.73 -0.68 19.55
N GLN A 125 -2.90 -0.71 18.51
CA GLN A 125 -1.86 0.32 18.32
C GLN A 125 -2.47 1.70 18.07
N ILE A 126 -3.52 1.78 17.28
CA ILE A 126 -4.25 3.03 17.04
C ILE A 126 -4.89 3.55 18.32
N ASP A 127 -5.51 2.68 19.12
CA ASP A 127 -6.08 3.05 20.42
C ASP A 127 -4.99 3.54 21.38
N GLU A 128 -3.80 2.95 21.37
CA GLU A 128 -2.66 3.42 22.16
C GLU A 128 -2.18 4.81 21.72
N ILE A 129 -2.12 5.07 20.41
CA ILE A 129 -1.85 6.41 19.85
C ILE A 129 -2.92 7.40 20.32
N LEU A 130 -4.20 7.05 20.20
CA LEU A 130 -5.32 7.89 20.61
C LEU A 130 -5.46 8.07 22.12
N ALA A 131 -5.00 7.12 22.94
CA ALA A 131 -5.04 7.19 24.41
C ALA A 131 -3.83 7.96 24.96
N SER A 132 -2.66 7.80 24.35
CA SER A 132 -1.50 8.67 24.61
C SER A 132 -1.82 10.15 24.34
N THR A 133 -2.87 10.36 23.52
CA THR A 133 -3.80 11.46 23.23
C THR A 133 -4.61 12.19 24.29
N GLU A 134 -4.92 11.55 25.42
CA GLU A 134 -5.84 12.13 26.40
C GLU A 134 -5.14 13.09 27.37
N PRO A 135 -5.75 14.23 27.75
CA PRO A 135 -5.09 15.23 28.59
C PRO A 135 -4.94 14.74 30.03
N ASP A 136 -3.87 14.01 30.32
CA ASP A 136 -3.45 13.76 31.69
C ASP A 136 -2.82 15.04 32.28
N SER A 137 -3.35 15.53 33.41
CA SER A 137 -2.97 16.82 33.99
C SER A 137 -1.54 16.87 34.56
N ASP A 138 -0.84 15.74 34.61
CA ASP A 138 0.52 15.58 35.16
C ASP A 138 1.54 14.98 34.16
N GLY A 139 1.13 14.76 32.91
CA GLY A 139 2.00 14.19 31.86
C GLY A 139 2.92 15.22 31.18
N PRO A 140 4.02 14.79 30.53
CA PRO A 140 4.82 15.65 29.67
C PRO A 140 3.94 16.25 28.57
N LYS A 141 4.08 17.57 28.33
CA LYS A 141 3.38 18.26 27.24
C LYS A 141 3.81 17.68 25.89
N ARG A 142 2.85 17.26 25.07
CA ARG A 142 3.06 16.67 23.75
C ARG A 142 3.69 17.62 22.74
N SER A 143 4.26 17.04 21.70
CA SER A 143 4.62 17.77 20.49
C SER A 143 3.35 18.15 19.69
N PRO A 144 3.39 19.24 18.91
CA PRO A 144 2.30 19.58 17.99
C PRO A 144 2.00 18.51 16.94
N SER A 145 2.99 17.67 16.58
CA SER A 145 2.83 16.60 15.58
C SER A 145 1.90 15.50 16.07
N GLU A 146 2.13 15.00 17.30
CA GLU A 146 1.35 13.88 17.87
C GLU A 146 -0.13 14.22 18.03
N GLU A 147 -0.46 15.49 18.32
CA GLU A 147 -1.86 15.93 18.42
C GLU A 147 -2.52 16.03 17.04
N ALA A 148 -1.77 16.46 16.01
CA ALA A 148 -2.26 16.51 14.64
C ALA A 148 -2.55 15.10 14.10
N ASP A 149 -1.68 14.13 14.40
CA ASP A 149 -1.85 12.73 14.01
C ASP A 149 -3.09 12.13 14.65
N ALA A 150 -3.28 12.34 15.96
CA ALA A 150 -4.49 11.89 16.65
C ALA A 150 -5.77 12.54 16.10
N GLN A 151 -5.73 13.82 15.73
CA GLN A 151 -6.86 14.50 15.11
C GLN A 151 -7.18 13.91 13.73
N ALA A 152 -6.16 13.62 12.92
CA ALA A 152 -6.32 12.99 11.61
C ALA A 152 -6.93 11.58 11.71
N ILE A 153 -6.44 10.75 12.64
CA ILE A 153 -7.00 9.43 12.92
C ILE A 153 -8.48 9.53 13.31
N ARG A 154 -8.83 10.48 14.18
CA ARG A 154 -10.25 10.72 14.56
C ARG A 154 -11.08 11.14 13.36
N ALA A 155 -10.55 12.00 12.48
CA ALA A 155 -11.24 12.44 11.26
C ALA A 155 -11.51 11.28 10.30
N PHE A 156 -10.53 10.40 10.09
CA PHE A 156 -10.66 9.18 9.29
C PHE A 156 -11.82 8.32 9.77
N PHE A 157 -11.85 7.95 11.06
CA PHE A 157 -12.94 7.13 11.60
C PHE A 157 -14.29 7.86 11.61
N ALA A 158 -14.32 9.16 11.92
CA ALA A 158 -15.54 9.97 11.86
C ALA A 158 -16.13 10.05 10.44
N GLY A 159 -15.26 10.03 9.41
CA GLY A 159 -15.65 9.97 8.01
C GLY A 159 -16.16 8.59 7.55
N GLY A 160 -16.14 7.57 8.40
CA GLY A 160 -16.51 6.20 8.05
C GLY A 160 -15.34 5.32 7.61
N GLY A 161 -14.11 5.79 7.81
CA GLY A 161 -12.88 5.03 7.60
C GLY A 161 -12.83 3.76 8.43
N LYS A 162 -12.15 2.74 7.90
CA LYS A 162 -11.98 1.42 8.52
C LYS A 162 -10.55 0.94 8.35
N ILE A 163 -10.01 0.28 9.37
CA ILE A 163 -8.67 -0.33 9.34
C ILE A 163 -8.58 -1.38 8.22
N GLU A 164 -9.69 -2.08 8.01
CA GLU A 164 -9.87 -3.07 6.97
C GLU A 164 -9.53 -2.53 5.57
N PHE A 165 -9.73 -1.25 5.29
CA PHE A 165 -9.36 -0.67 3.99
C PHE A 165 -7.85 -0.78 3.73
N GLY A 166 -7.03 -0.47 4.74
CA GLY A 166 -5.57 -0.57 4.62
C GLY A 166 -5.08 -2.01 4.60
N LEU A 167 -5.65 -2.89 5.43
CA LEU A 167 -5.30 -4.31 5.43
C LEU A 167 -5.69 -5.01 4.12
N GLU A 168 -6.87 -4.70 3.57
CA GLU A 168 -7.33 -5.19 2.27
C GLU A 168 -6.39 -4.70 1.16
N ALA A 169 -6.01 -3.42 1.18
CA ALA A 169 -5.11 -2.85 0.19
C ALA A 169 -3.75 -3.55 0.15
N VAL A 170 -3.12 -3.78 1.31
CA VAL A 170 -1.82 -4.46 1.40
C VAL A 170 -1.92 -5.90 0.88
N VAL A 171 -2.93 -6.64 1.33
CA VAL A 171 -3.06 -8.07 0.98
C VAL A 171 -3.45 -8.27 -0.47
N ASP A 172 -4.41 -7.50 -0.97
CA ASP A 172 -4.92 -7.65 -2.33
C ASP A 172 -3.88 -7.22 -3.36
N ARG A 173 -3.15 -6.13 -3.12
CA ARG A 173 -2.05 -5.74 -4.03
C ARG A 173 -0.92 -6.77 -4.03
N ALA A 174 -0.60 -7.34 -2.87
CA ALA A 174 0.45 -8.36 -2.79
C ALA A 174 0.03 -9.63 -3.54
N LEU A 175 -1.28 -9.96 -3.51
CA LEU A 175 -1.85 -11.02 -4.33
C LEU A 175 -1.76 -10.67 -5.82
N GLU A 176 -2.23 -9.49 -6.25
CA GLU A 176 -2.30 -9.12 -7.66
C GLU A 176 -0.92 -9.07 -8.35
N LYS A 177 0.14 -8.73 -7.62
CA LYS A 177 1.52 -8.80 -8.10
C LYS A 177 2.19 -10.18 -7.99
N SER A 178 1.59 -11.11 -7.25
CA SER A 178 2.11 -12.48 -7.11
C SER A 178 1.69 -13.37 -8.29
N PRO A 179 2.29 -14.57 -8.45
CA PRO A 179 1.89 -15.55 -9.46
C PRO A 179 0.40 -15.94 -9.46
N GLU A 180 -0.29 -15.78 -8.32
CA GLU A 180 -1.73 -16.05 -8.19
C GLU A 180 -2.60 -14.88 -8.70
N GLY A 181 -2.04 -13.68 -8.76
CA GLY A 181 -2.69 -12.43 -9.16
C GLY A 181 -3.06 -12.34 -10.64
N SER A 182 -4.13 -11.61 -10.93
CA SER A 182 -4.56 -11.36 -12.31
C SER A 182 -3.69 -10.33 -13.01
N GLU A 183 -3.25 -9.30 -12.29
CA GLU A 183 -2.36 -8.27 -12.82
C GLU A 183 -0.98 -8.83 -13.17
N TYR A 184 -0.40 -9.69 -12.34
CA TYR A 184 0.84 -10.42 -12.64
C TYR A 184 0.79 -11.13 -14.00
N ARG A 185 -0.37 -11.71 -14.36
CA ARG A 185 -0.53 -12.41 -15.64
C ARG A 185 -0.62 -11.45 -16.84
N ARG A 186 -1.00 -10.20 -16.62
CA ARG A 186 -1.22 -9.19 -17.67
C ARG A 186 -0.02 -8.27 -17.85
N LYS A 187 0.66 -7.91 -16.77
CA LYS A 187 1.71 -6.89 -16.74
C LYS A 187 3.09 -7.53 -16.68
N ALA A 188 3.89 -7.33 -17.73
CA ALA A 188 5.27 -7.83 -17.80
C ALA A 188 6.17 -7.25 -16.69
N GLU A 189 5.89 -6.01 -16.26
CA GLU A 189 6.56 -5.36 -15.13
C GLU A 189 6.44 -6.19 -13.85
N TYR A 190 5.25 -6.68 -13.51
CA TYR A 190 5.03 -7.48 -12.29
C TYR A 190 5.70 -8.84 -12.36
N GLN A 191 5.86 -9.40 -13.56
CA GLN A 191 6.65 -10.63 -13.75
C GLN A 191 8.13 -10.40 -13.51
N GLN A 192 8.64 -9.22 -13.90
CA GLN A 192 10.01 -8.83 -13.61
C GLN A 192 10.21 -8.56 -12.11
N GLU A 193 9.30 -7.82 -11.47
CA GLU A 193 9.32 -7.57 -10.02
C GLU A 193 9.34 -8.88 -9.22
N GLU A 194 8.47 -9.84 -9.56
CA GLU A 194 8.44 -11.16 -8.90
C GLU A 194 9.76 -11.94 -9.11
N ALA A 195 10.36 -11.85 -10.30
CA ALA A 195 11.65 -12.48 -10.57
C ALA A 195 12.81 -11.83 -9.78
N GLU A 196 12.70 -10.56 -9.43
CA GLU A 196 13.62 -9.87 -8.53
C GLU A 196 13.36 -10.27 -7.08
N PHE A 197 12.09 -10.26 -6.64
CA PHE A 197 11.67 -10.73 -5.32
C PHE A 197 12.17 -12.14 -5.01
N GLU A 198 12.01 -13.09 -5.95
CA GLU A 198 12.47 -14.48 -5.75
C GLU A 198 13.99 -14.59 -5.54
N LYS A 199 14.80 -13.64 -6.08
CA LYS A 199 16.24 -13.59 -5.80
C LYS A 199 16.53 -13.07 -4.40
N GLU A 200 15.74 -12.12 -3.91
CA GLU A 200 15.88 -11.52 -2.58
C GLU A 200 15.53 -12.55 -1.48
N VAL A 201 14.43 -13.27 -1.67
CA VAL A 201 13.93 -14.24 -0.68
C VAL A 201 14.49 -15.66 -0.86
N GLN A 202 15.50 -15.86 -1.71
CA GLN A 202 16.09 -17.19 -1.97
C GLN A 202 16.69 -17.84 -0.71
N ALA A 203 17.09 -17.04 0.27
CA ALA A 203 17.67 -17.51 1.53
C ALA A 203 16.61 -17.95 2.55
N LEU A 204 15.34 -17.57 2.34
CA LEU A 204 14.24 -17.91 3.22
C LEU A 204 13.69 -19.31 2.88
N PRO A 205 13.23 -20.08 3.88
CA PRO A 205 12.67 -21.40 3.64
C PRO A 205 11.35 -21.30 2.87
N SER A 206 11.16 -22.19 1.90
CA SER A 206 9.88 -22.32 1.20
C SER A 206 8.82 -22.96 2.10
N CYS A 207 7.58 -22.54 1.93
CA CYS A 207 6.44 -23.01 2.70
C CYS A 207 5.20 -23.20 1.82
N ALA A 208 4.32 -24.13 2.20
CA ALA A 208 3.02 -24.27 1.58
C ALA A 208 2.14 -23.00 1.71
N HIS A 209 2.45 -22.13 2.67
CA HIS A 209 1.74 -20.87 2.90
C HIS A 209 2.34 -19.67 2.15
N ASP A 210 3.36 -19.84 1.31
CA ASP A 210 4.07 -18.71 0.65
C ASP A 210 3.18 -17.87 -0.29
N LEU A 211 2.05 -18.43 -0.74
CA LEU A 211 1.06 -17.79 -1.61
C LEU A 211 -0.38 -18.01 -1.11
N ASP A 212 -0.57 -18.40 0.16
CA ASP A 212 -1.89 -18.66 0.73
C ASP A 212 -2.53 -17.35 1.26
N PHE A 213 -2.98 -16.51 0.33
CA PHE A 213 -3.60 -15.22 0.66
C PHE A 213 -4.93 -15.38 1.40
N ASP A 214 -5.68 -16.46 1.17
CA ASP A 214 -6.91 -16.74 1.93
C ASP A 214 -6.62 -16.99 3.40
N LEU A 215 -5.55 -17.74 3.71
CA LEU A 215 -5.07 -17.92 5.07
C LEU A 215 -4.62 -16.58 5.68
N VAL A 216 -3.93 -15.73 4.93
CA VAL A 216 -3.52 -14.39 5.39
C VAL A 216 -4.75 -13.56 5.76
N ARG A 217 -5.69 -13.38 4.83
CA ARG A 217 -6.94 -12.60 5.03
C ARG A 217 -7.68 -13.05 6.29
N LYS A 218 -7.90 -14.37 6.41
CA LYS A 218 -8.58 -14.96 7.56
C LYS A 218 -7.82 -14.71 8.87
N SER A 219 -6.50 -14.83 8.84
CA SER A 219 -5.68 -14.72 10.05
C SER A 219 -5.50 -13.29 10.54
N ILE A 220 -5.50 -12.31 9.62
CA ILE A 220 -5.50 -10.89 9.97
C ILE A 220 -6.89 -10.35 10.30
N GLY A 221 -7.95 -11.13 10.11
CA GLY A 221 -9.32 -10.77 10.50
C GLY A 221 -10.13 -10.05 9.42
N LEU A 222 -9.70 -10.11 8.16
CA LEU A 222 -10.52 -9.69 7.03
C LEU A 222 -11.64 -10.71 6.76
N VAL A 223 -12.75 -10.22 6.20
CA VAL A 223 -13.82 -11.08 5.70
C VAL A 223 -13.37 -11.83 4.45
N ALA A 224 -13.99 -12.99 4.21
CA ALA A 224 -13.63 -13.84 3.08
C ALA A 224 -13.90 -13.17 1.72
N GLU A 225 -15.01 -12.44 1.62
CA GLU A 225 -15.35 -11.70 0.41
C GLU A 225 -14.50 -10.43 0.31
N LYS A 226 -13.83 -10.25 -0.82
CA LYS A 226 -13.10 -9.01 -1.11
C LYS A 226 -14.08 -7.85 -1.22
N THR A 227 -13.76 -6.73 -0.57
CA THR A 227 -14.63 -5.55 -0.60
C THR A 227 -14.22 -4.54 -1.65
N GLY A 228 -12.95 -4.52 -2.09
CA GLY A 228 -12.43 -3.67 -3.17
C GLY A 228 -11.56 -4.47 -4.15
N PRO A 229 -10.84 -3.81 -5.07
CA PRO A 229 -10.81 -2.36 -5.28
C PRO A 229 -12.11 -1.80 -5.89
N HIS A 230 -12.41 -0.52 -5.62
CA HIS A 230 -13.61 0.20 -6.03
C HIS A 230 -13.38 1.21 -7.16
N TRP A 231 -12.14 1.69 -7.31
CA TRP A 231 -11.76 2.78 -8.21
C TRP A 231 -11.02 2.31 -9.47
N PHE A 232 -10.86 0.99 -9.60
CA PHE A 232 -10.05 0.32 -10.63
C PHE A 232 -10.53 0.58 -12.08
N PHE A 233 -11.82 0.88 -12.29
CA PHE A 233 -12.39 1.11 -13.63
C PHE A 233 -12.06 2.48 -14.24
N LEU A 234 -11.38 3.37 -13.52
CA LEU A 234 -11.04 4.72 -13.99
C LEU A 234 -9.58 4.86 -14.44
N THR A 235 -8.77 3.81 -14.30
CA THR A 235 -7.34 3.81 -14.65
C THR A 235 -6.98 2.92 -15.83
N ASP A 236 -7.88 2.02 -16.25
CA ASP A 236 -7.67 1.05 -17.35
C ASP A 236 -8.04 1.63 -18.74
N ASP A 237 -8.44 2.91 -18.83
CA ASP A 237 -8.66 3.63 -20.10
C ASP A 237 -7.35 4.12 -20.75
N GLU A 238 -6.17 3.66 -20.27
CA GLU A 238 -4.96 3.68 -21.09
C GLU A 238 -5.05 2.51 -22.07
N GLU A 239 -5.86 2.73 -23.11
CA GLU A 239 -5.87 1.95 -24.33
C GLU A 239 -4.41 1.79 -24.81
N ASP A 240 -4.09 0.56 -25.21
CA ASP A 240 -2.91 0.18 -25.98
C ASP A 240 -2.72 1.12 -27.18
N ASP A 241 -2.12 2.30 -26.99
CA ASP A 241 -1.48 3.07 -28.06
C ASP A 241 -0.16 2.35 -28.36
N ASP A 242 -0.30 1.19 -29.00
CA ASP A 242 0.72 0.59 -29.84
C ASP A 242 1.02 1.61 -30.96
N GLU A 243 1.81 2.64 -30.65
CA GLU A 243 2.50 3.42 -31.67
C GLU A 243 3.50 2.47 -32.33
N ASP A 244 3.03 1.81 -33.39
CA ASP A 244 3.86 1.14 -34.38
C ASP A 244 4.99 2.11 -34.82
N GLU A 245 6.16 2.00 -34.20
CA GLU A 245 7.40 2.59 -34.71
C GLU A 245 7.77 1.84 -36.00
N ASP A 246 7.13 2.24 -37.11
CA ASP A 246 7.50 1.83 -38.45
C ASP A 246 8.96 2.23 -38.72
N ASP A 247 9.78 1.19 -38.78
CA ASP A 247 11.17 1.14 -39.19
C ASP A 247 11.32 1.58 -40.66
N ASP A 248 11.62 2.87 -40.89
CA ASP A 248 12.09 3.37 -42.19
C ASP A 248 13.54 3.89 -42.10
N GLU A 249 14.47 2.94 -42.03
CA GLU A 249 15.88 3.16 -42.31
C GLU A 249 16.11 3.30 -43.84
N ALA A 250 16.24 4.52 -44.36
CA ALA A 250 16.89 4.75 -45.66
C ALA A 250 17.46 6.17 -45.82
N ASP A 251 18.78 6.24 -45.87
CA ASP A 251 19.66 7.35 -46.27
C ASP A 251 19.15 8.22 -47.43
N ALA A 252 19.33 9.56 -47.32
CA ALA A 252 20.29 10.33 -48.15
C ALA A 252 19.89 11.82 -48.40
N LEU A 253 20.91 12.67 -48.21
CA LEU A 253 21.24 13.91 -48.95
C LEU A 253 20.61 15.26 -48.55
N TYR A 254 21.48 15.99 -47.84
CA TYR A 254 21.68 17.44 -47.75
C TYR A 254 21.48 18.21 -49.08
N GLU A 255 20.61 19.24 -49.10
CA GLU A 255 20.90 20.62 -49.57
C GLU A 255 19.65 21.53 -49.51
N GLY A 256 19.79 22.69 -48.83
CA GLY A 256 19.40 23.99 -49.40
C GLY A 256 17.94 24.50 -49.34
N GLN A 257 17.71 25.37 -48.34
CA GLN A 257 17.30 26.79 -48.53
C GLN A 257 15.81 27.24 -48.43
N GLN A 258 15.58 28.01 -47.34
CA GLN A 258 14.73 29.23 -47.19
C GLN A 258 13.18 29.18 -47.17
N ALA A 259 12.67 29.46 -45.96
CA ALA A 259 11.92 30.67 -45.55
C ALA A 259 10.37 30.66 -45.45
N SER A 260 9.94 31.43 -44.42
CA SER A 260 8.61 31.91 -44.00
C SER A 260 7.74 30.90 -43.25
N ASP A 261 7.37 31.08 -41.97
CA ASP A 261 6.75 32.17 -41.17
C ASP A 261 5.28 31.83 -40.86
N HIS A 262 4.87 32.10 -39.61
CA HIS A 262 3.64 31.74 -38.90
C HIS A 262 3.56 30.29 -38.36
N GLY A 263 3.40 30.02 -37.07
CA GLY A 263 3.08 30.88 -35.94
C GLY A 263 2.29 30.07 -34.91
N LYS A 264 2.68 30.23 -33.64
CA LYS A 264 1.96 29.88 -32.40
C LYS A 264 2.20 28.49 -31.82
N TYR A 265 3.20 28.48 -30.95
CA TYR A 265 3.35 27.65 -29.75
C TYR A 265 2.01 27.28 -29.10
N PHE A 266 1.77 25.98 -28.98
CA PHE A 266 1.05 25.39 -27.86
C PHE A 266 2.04 24.41 -27.21
N ARG A 267 2.51 24.75 -26.01
CA ARG A 267 3.20 23.82 -25.12
C ARG A 267 2.27 23.54 -23.93
N PRO A 268 2.34 22.32 -23.38
CA PRO A 268 1.35 21.79 -22.44
C PRO A 268 1.54 22.40 -21.05
N LEU A 269 0.44 22.56 -20.31
CA LEU A 269 0.46 22.73 -18.86
C LEU A 269 0.49 21.33 -18.24
N LEU A 270 1.67 20.71 -18.26
CA LEU A 270 2.12 19.75 -17.26
C LEU A 270 2.96 20.60 -16.29
N ASP A 271 2.44 20.83 -15.10
CA ASP A 271 3.17 21.28 -13.90
C ASP A 271 2.14 21.52 -12.79
N ILE A 272 1.72 20.46 -12.09
CA ILE A 272 1.45 20.47 -10.64
C ILE A 272 1.76 19.06 -10.11
N CYS A 273 3.00 18.87 -9.69
CA CYS A 273 3.48 18.08 -8.56
C CYS A 273 4.64 18.90 -7.97
#